data_AF-A0A927X829-F1
#
_entry.id   AF-A0A927X829-F1
#
_cell.length_a   1.000
_cell.length_b   1.000
_cell.length_c   1.000
_cell.angle_alpha   90.00
_cell.angle_beta   90.00
_cell.angle_gamma   90.00
#
_symmetry.space_group_name_H-M   'P 1'
#
loop_
_entity.id
_entity.type
_entity.pdbx_description
1 polymer ?
#
loop_
_entity_poly.entity_id
_entity_poly.type
_entity_poly.pdbx_seq_one_letter_code
_entity_poly.pdbx_strand_id
1 'polypeptide(L)'
;MKFKRNVFIIVIFVLFIVGCCKSQMYKKVKGETLKPELSFVSYNISYSEYIYLMVAVGTNNIDNSVNPVKLLFWDSEQTEYTIENADYVSLANGNATVSGQKCLIYYSNGIAAKKMADNIYMRAYAEIDGEKIYSDVTTYSVVQYVRDRINSGKSTEEQINLYNALLNYGTAAQILFDYNTNSLANEIINSKSVKRAVNLTTKLSIVSYNISYSEYIYLMVAVGTNNIDNSVNPVKLLFWDSEQTEYTIENANYVSLANGNATVSGQKCLIYYSNGIAAKKMADNIYMRAYVEIDGEKIYSDVVQYSVPNYVEDRITNVNCSEKQLDLYKALLDYGTAAQILFDYNANNLANENFAMISIENGTLSNETSKYMYLIGQNVTVTADKLDDKEFLYWQDSNENIVSYDETFEFITSEDENFKAVYTNIIDININTINLNIIKNNNLSWCDITAENSTDLVYINITVSINDEAYMNSFYKLIVNGSVISESKLQISDNKIIYVMEDPNWSDFV
;
A
#
# COMPACT_ATOMS: atom_id res chain seq x y z
N MET A 1 46.39 20.37 -18.65
CA MET A 1 45.97 20.41 -17.22
C MET A 1 45.29 19.07 -16.90
N LYS A 2 45.47 18.47 -15.72
CA LYS A 2 44.95 17.10 -15.45
C LYS A 2 43.45 17.12 -15.17
N PHE A 3 42.65 16.41 -15.96
CA PHE A 3 41.30 16.01 -15.56
C PHE A 3 41.40 15.09 -14.33
N LYS A 4 40.71 15.43 -13.25
CA LYS A 4 40.44 14.47 -12.17
C LYS A 4 39.32 13.54 -12.65
N ARG A 5 39.53 12.23 -12.55
CA ARG A 5 38.41 11.27 -12.55
C ARG A 5 37.64 11.51 -11.25
N ASN A 6 36.38 11.92 -11.35
CA ASN A 6 35.50 11.84 -10.19
C ASN A 6 35.34 10.35 -9.86
N VAL A 7 35.71 9.98 -8.64
CA VAL A 7 35.50 8.62 -8.13
C VAL A 7 34.03 8.53 -7.78
N PHE A 8 33.26 7.80 -8.60
CA PHE A 8 31.94 7.34 -8.18
C PHE A 8 32.14 6.47 -6.93
N ILE A 9 31.66 6.96 -5.79
CA ILE A 9 31.59 6.15 -4.57
C ILE A 9 30.43 5.18 -4.78
N ILE A 10 30.75 4.01 -5.32
CA ILE A 10 29.87 2.86 -5.27
C ILE A 10 29.73 2.51 -3.79
N VAL A 11 28.58 2.84 -3.20
CA VAL A 11 28.22 2.39 -1.86
C VAL A 11 28.24 0.87 -1.89
N ILE A 12 29.11 0.26 -1.07
CA ILE A 12 29.36 -1.17 -1.09
C ILE A 12 28.19 -1.87 -0.39
N PHE A 13 27.15 -2.19 -1.16
CA PHE A 13 26.18 -3.20 -0.75
C PHE A 13 26.91 -4.53 -0.59
N VAL A 14 26.99 -5.01 0.65
CA VAL A 14 27.60 -6.30 0.96
C VAL A 14 26.78 -7.41 0.29
N LEU A 15 27.40 -8.11 -0.66
CA LEU A 15 26.84 -9.29 -1.31
C LEU A 15 26.73 -10.44 -0.29
N PHE A 16 25.67 -10.43 0.51
CA PHE A 16 25.35 -11.50 1.45
C PHE A 16 24.91 -12.75 0.68
N ILE A 17 25.84 -13.68 0.59
CA ILE A 17 25.79 -14.94 -0.17
C ILE A 17 24.60 -15.81 0.28
N VAL A 18 23.70 -16.10 -0.65
CA VAL A 18 22.83 -17.29 -0.64
C VAL A 18 23.38 -18.24 -1.70
N GLY A 19 24.32 -19.09 -1.30
CA GLY A 19 25.10 -19.90 -2.24
C GLY A 19 24.46 -21.26 -2.50
N CYS A 20 24.18 -21.57 -3.77
CA CYS A 20 23.88 -22.93 -4.20
C CYS A 20 25.16 -23.79 -4.14
N CYS A 21 25.39 -24.45 -3.00
CA CYS A 21 26.59 -25.26 -2.78
C CYS A 21 26.63 -26.55 -3.65
N LYS A 22 27.33 -26.49 -4.78
CA LYS A 22 27.94 -27.66 -5.44
C LYS A 22 29.44 -27.43 -5.64
N SER A 23 30.25 -27.75 -4.64
CA SER A 23 31.71 -27.69 -4.74
C SER A 23 32.28 -28.94 -5.43
N GLN A 24 32.70 -28.84 -6.69
CA GLN A 24 33.55 -29.83 -7.34
C GLN A 24 35.02 -29.41 -7.30
N MET A 25 35.83 -30.04 -6.44
CA MET A 25 37.28 -29.84 -6.41
C MET A 25 37.96 -30.69 -7.50
N TYR A 26 38.21 -30.11 -8.67
CA TYR A 26 39.03 -30.77 -9.69
C TYR A 26 40.52 -30.73 -9.33
N LYS A 27 41.16 -31.90 -9.32
CA LYS A 27 42.62 -32.02 -9.23
C LYS A 27 43.25 -31.60 -10.56
N LYS A 28 44.25 -30.72 -10.48
CA LYS A 28 44.87 -30.08 -11.65
C LYS A 28 45.81 -31.04 -12.39
N VAL A 29 45.34 -31.62 -13.50
CA VAL A 29 46.17 -32.34 -14.47
C VAL A 29 46.89 -31.32 -15.37
N LYS A 30 48.16 -31.56 -15.71
CA LYS A 30 48.89 -30.77 -16.71
C LYS A 30 48.64 -31.35 -18.10
N GLY A 31 47.93 -30.61 -18.96
CA GLY A 31 47.85 -30.92 -20.40
C GLY A 31 46.49 -30.64 -21.04
N GLU A 32 45.42 -30.61 -20.25
CA GLU A 32 44.06 -30.38 -20.77
C GLU A 32 43.74 -28.89 -20.85
N THR A 33 43.19 -28.48 -22.00
CA THR A 33 42.58 -27.15 -22.18
C THR A 33 41.29 -27.12 -21.37
N LEU A 34 41.25 -26.32 -20.30
CA LEU A 34 40.07 -26.20 -19.45
C LEU A 34 38.90 -25.63 -20.26
N LYS A 35 37.77 -26.35 -20.32
CA LYS A 35 36.61 -25.93 -21.12
C LYS A 35 36.03 -24.62 -20.59
N PRO A 36 35.62 -23.67 -21.48
CA PRO A 36 34.79 -22.53 -21.10
C PRO A 36 33.50 -22.95 -20.39
N GLU A 37 33.14 -22.26 -19.32
CA GLU A 37 31.96 -22.55 -18.49
C GLU A 37 31.31 -21.26 -17.98
N LEU A 38 29.97 -21.24 -17.99
CA LEU A 38 29.12 -20.14 -17.52
C LEU A 38 28.19 -20.65 -16.42
N SER A 39 28.20 -20.00 -15.25
CA SER A 39 27.47 -20.46 -14.06
C SER A 39 26.81 -19.31 -13.30
N PHE A 40 25.58 -19.47 -12.82
CA PHE A 40 24.93 -18.53 -11.90
C PHE A 40 25.48 -18.71 -10.47
N VAL A 41 25.95 -17.64 -9.85
CA VAL A 41 26.67 -17.69 -8.55
C VAL A 41 25.90 -17.04 -7.40
N SER A 42 25.16 -15.96 -7.68
CA SER A 42 24.31 -15.28 -6.70
C SER A 42 23.29 -14.37 -7.39
N TYR A 43 22.13 -14.18 -6.74
CA TYR A 43 21.09 -13.24 -7.11
C TYR A 43 20.94 -12.17 -6.01
N ASN A 44 20.49 -10.96 -6.37
CA ASN A 44 20.13 -9.91 -5.42
C ASN A 44 19.12 -8.95 -6.07
N ILE A 45 18.39 -8.15 -5.28
CA ILE A 45 17.62 -7.02 -5.80
C ILE A 45 18.41 -5.73 -5.58
N SER A 46 18.41 -4.84 -6.59
CA SER A 46 18.87 -3.45 -6.44
C SER A 46 17.70 -2.53 -6.14
N TYR A 47 17.96 -1.46 -5.38
CA TYR A 47 16.98 -0.45 -4.95
C TYR A 47 17.44 0.98 -5.23
N SER A 48 18.55 1.17 -5.98
CA SER A 48 19.26 2.45 -6.06
C SER A 48 18.46 3.57 -6.73
N GLU A 49 17.71 3.20 -7.78
CA GLU A 49 16.84 4.08 -8.57
C GLU A 49 15.60 3.33 -9.06
N TYR A 50 15.76 2.05 -9.39
CA TYR A 50 14.72 1.13 -9.87
C TYR A 50 14.89 -0.24 -9.20
N ILE A 51 13.84 -1.07 -9.26
CA ILE A 51 13.89 -2.48 -8.85
C ILE A 51 14.47 -3.30 -10.01
N TYR A 52 15.68 -3.79 -9.84
CA TYR A 52 16.36 -4.68 -10.80
C TYR A 52 16.74 -6.00 -10.13
N LEU A 53 16.64 -7.11 -10.87
CA LEU A 53 17.32 -8.34 -10.54
C LEU A 53 18.79 -8.22 -10.92
N MET A 54 19.66 -8.13 -9.91
CA MET A 54 21.11 -8.14 -10.07
C MET A 54 21.63 -9.58 -10.00
N VAL A 55 22.42 -9.97 -11.00
CA VAL A 55 22.87 -11.36 -11.19
C VAL A 55 24.39 -11.42 -11.28
N ALA A 56 25.00 -12.33 -10.50
CA ALA A 56 26.42 -12.65 -10.60
C ALA A 56 26.64 -13.92 -11.41
N VAL A 57 27.31 -13.80 -12.57
CA VAL A 57 27.64 -14.92 -13.46
C VAL A 57 29.15 -15.18 -13.43
N GLY A 58 29.53 -16.40 -13.06
CA GLY A 58 30.90 -16.89 -13.13
C GLY A 58 31.29 -17.23 -14.58
N THR A 59 32.48 -16.78 -14.99
CA THR A 59 33.00 -16.92 -16.36
C THR A 59 34.29 -17.74 -16.35
N ASN A 60 34.16 -19.04 -16.07
CA ASN A 60 35.31 -19.91 -15.86
C ASN A 60 35.99 -20.22 -17.21
N ASN A 61 37.31 -20.00 -17.28
CA ASN A 61 38.14 -20.23 -18.47
C ASN A 61 37.78 -19.37 -19.71
N ILE A 62 37.08 -18.24 -19.52
CA ILE A 62 36.73 -17.30 -20.59
C ILE A 62 37.56 -16.02 -20.44
N ASP A 63 38.21 -15.57 -21.52
CA ASP A 63 38.73 -14.21 -21.60
C ASP A 63 37.62 -13.25 -22.05
N ASN A 64 36.98 -12.62 -21.07
CA ASN A 64 35.88 -11.68 -21.27
C ASN A 64 36.28 -10.40 -22.04
N SER A 65 37.59 -10.16 -22.28
CA SER A 65 38.07 -9.04 -23.11
C SER A 65 38.10 -9.36 -24.61
N VAL A 66 38.10 -10.66 -24.95
CA VAL A 66 38.04 -11.17 -26.33
C VAL A 66 36.63 -11.68 -26.65
N ASN A 67 36.04 -12.45 -25.73
CA ASN A 67 34.76 -13.11 -25.89
C ASN A 67 33.75 -12.53 -24.88
N PRO A 68 33.04 -11.43 -25.20
CA PRO A 68 32.21 -10.70 -24.24
C PRO A 68 30.95 -11.49 -23.87
N VAL A 69 30.90 -11.96 -22.62
CA VAL A 69 29.76 -12.68 -22.05
C VAL A 69 28.56 -11.73 -21.85
N LYS A 70 27.38 -12.21 -22.23
CA LYS A 70 26.09 -11.50 -22.11
C LYS A 70 25.15 -12.29 -21.20
N LEU A 71 24.17 -11.63 -20.59
CA LEU A 71 23.06 -12.28 -19.91
C LEU A 71 21.76 -12.05 -20.68
N LEU A 72 21.11 -13.14 -21.07
CA LEU A 72 19.84 -13.14 -21.80
C LEU A 72 18.69 -13.28 -20.79
N PHE A 73 17.59 -12.57 -21.03
CA PHE A 73 16.41 -12.51 -20.19
C PHE A 73 15.13 -12.74 -21.00
N TRP A 74 14.13 -13.35 -20.36
CA TRP A 74 12.76 -13.48 -20.89
C TRP A 74 11.72 -13.27 -19.80
N ASP A 75 10.59 -12.66 -20.18
CA ASP A 75 9.41 -12.44 -19.34
C ASP A 75 8.45 -13.65 -19.33
N SER A 76 8.74 -14.70 -20.11
CA SER A 76 7.89 -15.88 -20.25
C SER A 76 8.67 -17.15 -20.62
N GLU A 77 8.06 -18.32 -20.39
CA GLU A 77 8.64 -19.62 -20.73
C GLU A 77 8.78 -19.81 -22.25
N GLN A 78 9.92 -20.34 -22.69
CA GLN A 78 10.26 -20.52 -24.10
C GLN A 78 10.49 -21.99 -24.45
N THR A 79 10.20 -22.37 -25.70
CA THR A 79 10.58 -23.70 -26.21
C THR A 79 12.09 -23.85 -26.38
N GLU A 80 12.79 -22.77 -26.72
CA GLU A 80 14.25 -22.67 -26.76
C GLU A 80 14.70 -21.29 -26.28
N TYR A 81 15.86 -21.22 -25.63
CA TYR A 81 16.39 -20.00 -25.01
C TYR A 81 17.70 -19.58 -25.72
N THR A 82 17.60 -18.71 -26.73
CA THR A 82 18.70 -18.31 -27.64
C THR A 82 18.95 -16.80 -27.60
N ILE A 83 20.00 -16.30 -28.27
CA ILE A 83 20.25 -14.84 -28.30
C ILE A 83 19.30 -14.12 -29.28
N GLU A 84 18.74 -14.86 -30.24
CA GLU A 84 17.83 -14.38 -31.27
C GLU A 84 16.40 -14.12 -30.77
N ASN A 85 15.98 -14.77 -29.68
CA ASN A 85 14.63 -14.64 -29.11
C ASN A 85 14.60 -14.11 -27.67
N ALA A 86 15.69 -13.53 -27.17
CA ALA A 86 15.74 -12.92 -25.84
C ALA A 86 14.98 -11.58 -25.81
N ASP A 87 14.05 -11.42 -24.87
CA ASP A 87 13.31 -10.16 -24.66
C ASP A 87 14.25 -9.02 -24.26
N TYR A 88 15.33 -9.34 -23.53
CA TYR A 88 16.39 -8.41 -23.19
C TYR A 88 17.78 -9.07 -23.11
N VAL A 89 18.81 -8.33 -23.53
CA VAL A 89 20.21 -8.79 -23.59
C VAL A 89 21.10 -7.80 -22.83
N SER A 90 21.48 -8.14 -21.60
CA SER A 90 22.36 -7.30 -20.79
C SER A 90 23.83 -7.54 -21.12
N LEU A 91 24.56 -6.43 -21.25
CA LEU A 91 26.03 -6.41 -21.14
C LEU A 91 26.45 -6.39 -19.67
N ALA A 92 27.70 -6.73 -19.38
CA ALA A 92 28.22 -6.73 -18.01
C ALA A 92 28.38 -5.29 -17.48
N ASN A 93 27.72 -4.99 -16.37
CA ASN A 93 27.73 -3.67 -15.73
C ASN A 93 28.89 -3.49 -14.74
N GLY A 94 29.56 -4.59 -14.35
CA GLY A 94 30.71 -4.56 -13.45
C GLY A 94 31.27 -5.95 -13.16
N ASN A 95 32.31 -6.00 -12.31
CA ASN A 95 32.99 -7.23 -11.91
C ASN A 95 32.93 -7.37 -10.39
N ALA A 96 32.74 -8.58 -9.88
CA ALA A 96 32.76 -8.90 -8.45
C ALA A 96 33.51 -10.19 -8.15
N THR A 97 33.82 -10.42 -6.87
CA THR A 97 34.26 -11.73 -6.36
C THR A 97 33.20 -12.23 -5.39
N VAL A 98 32.51 -13.31 -5.75
CA VAL A 98 31.45 -13.91 -4.92
C VAL A 98 31.89 -15.32 -4.53
N SER A 99 31.90 -15.63 -3.23
CA SER A 99 32.37 -16.93 -2.70
C SER A 99 33.79 -17.34 -3.16
N GLY A 100 34.63 -16.36 -3.54
CA GLY A 100 35.96 -16.58 -4.11
C GLY A 100 36.02 -16.74 -5.64
N GLN A 101 34.87 -16.89 -6.32
CA GLN A 101 34.79 -16.96 -7.78
C GLN A 101 34.69 -15.55 -8.39
N LYS A 102 35.45 -15.28 -9.47
CA LYS A 102 35.31 -14.05 -10.26
C LYS A 102 34.01 -14.11 -11.05
N CYS A 103 33.18 -13.08 -10.90
CA CYS A 103 31.89 -12.96 -11.55
C CYS A 103 31.80 -11.64 -12.34
N LEU A 104 31.09 -11.69 -13.46
CA LEU A 104 30.51 -10.50 -14.08
C LEU A 104 29.14 -10.22 -13.43
N ILE A 105 28.81 -8.94 -13.26
CA ILE A 105 27.54 -8.47 -12.71
C ILE A 105 26.67 -7.92 -13.84
N TYR A 106 25.41 -8.33 -13.86
CA TYR A 106 24.39 -7.91 -14.80
C TYR A 106 23.15 -7.43 -14.04
N TYR A 107 22.35 -6.57 -14.67
CA TYR A 107 20.99 -6.24 -14.23
C TYR A 107 19.97 -6.71 -15.28
N SER A 108 18.77 -7.08 -14.82
CA SER A 108 17.60 -7.23 -15.69
C SER A 108 17.17 -5.88 -16.29
N ASN A 109 16.17 -5.90 -17.19
CA ASN A 109 15.34 -4.72 -17.39
C ASN A 109 14.55 -4.41 -16.09
N GLY A 110 13.97 -3.22 -15.96
CA GLY A 110 13.24 -2.80 -14.78
C GLY A 110 12.03 -3.69 -14.48
N ILE A 111 11.84 -4.07 -13.21
CA ILE A 111 10.75 -4.98 -12.82
C ILE A 111 9.50 -4.17 -12.48
N ALA A 112 8.47 -4.32 -13.33
CA ALA A 112 7.16 -3.72 -13.12
C ALA A 112 6.55 -4.15 -11.78
N ALA A 113 5.88 -3.22 -11.09
CA ALA A 113 5.27 -3.52 -9.79
C ALA A 113 4.27 -4.69 -9.86
N LYS A 114 3.43 -4.71 -10.89
CA LYS A 114 2.49 -5.82 -11.12
C LYS A 114 3.17 -7.15 -11.52
N LYS A 115 4.43 -7.12 -11.99
CA LYS A 115 5.21 -8.31 -12.37
C LYS A 115 6.09 -8.86 -11.22
N MET A 116 6.03 -8.32 -10.00
CA MET A 116 6.93 -8.75 -8.90
C MET A 116 6.79 -10.23 -8.50
N ALA A 117 5.63 -10.84 -8.74
CA ALA A 117 5.37 -12.26 -8.51
C ALA A 117 5.86 -13.16 -9.67
N ASP A 118 6.10 -12.60 -10.86
CA ASP A 118 6.38 -13.37 -12.07
C ASP A 118 7.83 -13.90 -12.09
N ASN A 119 8.04 -15.04 -12.76
CA ASN A 119 9.36 -15.63 -12.92
C ASN A 119 10.12 -14.97 -14.08
N ILE A 120 11.27 -14.37 -13.78
CA ILE A 120 12.21 -13.90 -14.80
C ILE A 120 13.10 -15.07 -15.20
N TYR A 121 13.06 -15.47 -16.47
CA TYR A 121 13.88 -16.54 -17.02
C TYR A 121 15.22 -15.97 -17.51
N MET A 122 16.31 -16.67 -17.26
CA MET A 122 17.67 -16.18 -17.50
C MET A 122 18.60 -17.25 -18.08
N ARG A 123 19.50 -16.83 -18.98
CA ARG A 123 20.56 -17.69 -19.54
C ARG A 123 21.80 -16.88 -19.91
N ALA A 124 22.98 -17.28 -19.41
CA ALA A 124 24.23 -16.65 -19.79
C ALA A 124 24.68 -17.13 -21.18
N TYR A 125 25.28 -16.24 -21.97
CA TYR A 125 25.74 -16.47 -23.35
C TYR A 125 27.19 -16.00 -23.54
N ALA A 126 27.97 -16.79 -24.27
CA ALA A 126 29.23 -16.39 -24.86
C ALA A 126 29.34 -16.94 -26.28
N GLU A 127 30.19 -16.33 -27.10
CA GLU A 127 30.57 -16.82 -28.42
C GLU A 127 32.11 -16.89 -28.43
N ILE A 128 32.66 -18.06 -28.75
CA ILE A 128 34.10 -18.32 -28.70
C ILE A 128 34.49 -19.08 -29.97
N ASP A 129 35.41 -18.51 -30.77
CA ASP A 129 35.86 -19.06 -32.05
C ASP A 129 34.72 -19.42 -33.05
N GLY A 130 33.55 -18.80 -32.89
CA GLY A 130 32.32 -19.05 -33.66
C GLY A 130 31.38 -20.12 -33.07
N GLU A 131 31.75 -20.78 -31.97
CA GLU A 131 30.86 -21.68 -31.22
C GLU A 131 30.06 -20.88 -30.17
N LYS A 132 28.73 -21.10 -30.14
CA LYS A 132 27.83 -20.50 -29.15
C LYS A 132 27.81 -21.33 -27.87
N ILE A 133 28.19 -20.71 -26.75
CA ILE A 133 28.25 -21.34 -25.43
C ILE A 133 27.18 -20.72 -24.54
N TYR A 134 26.41 -21.58 -23.86
CA TYR A 134 25.32 -21.19 -22.98
C TYR A 134 25.47 -21.84 -21.60
N SER A 135 24.92 -21.20 -20.57
CA SER A 135 24.62 -21.87 -19.30
C SER A 135 23.34 -22.73 -19.41
N ASP A 136 23.03 -23.45 -18.32
CA ASP A 136 21.65 -23.86 -18.03
C ASP A 136 20.72 -22.63 -17.94
N VAL A 137 19.41 -22.86 -18.06
CA VAL A 137 18.38 -21.83 -17.82
C VAL A 137 18.04 -21.81 -16.33
N THR A 138 17.81 -20.63 -15.77
CA THR A 138 17.38 -20.44 -14.37
C THR A 138 16.22 -19.45 -14.29
N THR A 139 15.45 -19.50 -13.20
CA THR A 139 14.30 -18.63 -12.94
C THR A 139 14.41 -17.98 -11.57
N TYR A 140 14.05 -16.70 -11.46
CA TYR A 140 14.02 -15.99 -10.17
C TYR A 140 12.97 -14.86 -10.20
N SER A 141 12.42 -14.50 -9.04
CA SER A 141 11.40 -13.45 -8.91
C SER A 141 11.65 -12.58 -7.67
N VAL A 142 10.98 -11.42 -7.56
CA VAL A 142 11.10 -10.53 -6.39
C VAL A 142 10.51 -11.22 -5.16
N VAL A 143 9.39 -11.93 -5.32
CA VAL A 143 8.79 -12.77 -4.27
C VAL A 143 9.77 -13.86 -3.80
N GLN A 144 10.47 -14.55 -4.71
CA GLN A 144 11.45 -15.57 -4.33
C GLN A 144 12.66 -14.95 -3.60
N TYR A 145 13.14 -13.78 -4.06
CA TYR A 145 14.19 -13.04 -3.36
C TYR A 145 13.80 -12.70 -1.90
N VAL A 146 12.61 -12.13 -1.70
CA VAL A 146 12.12 -11.76 -0.36
C VAL A 146 11.98 -12.99 0.53
N ARG A 147 11.39 -14.07 -0.01
CA ARG A 147 11.27 -15.37 0.67
C ARG A 147 12.63 -15.91 1.13
N ASP A 148 13.63 -15.90 0.27
CA ASP A 148 14.98 -16.39 0.61
C ASP A 148 15.72 -15.48 1.61
N ARG A 149 15.46 -14.17 1.61
CA ARG A 149 15.99 -13.26 2.63
C ARG A 149 15.35 -13.50 4.00
N ILE A 150 14.02 -13.50 4.09
CA ILE A 150 13.28 -13.74 5.34
C ILE A 150 13.63 -15.12 5.91
N ASN A 151 13.54 -16.18 5.10
CA ASN A 151 13.84 -17.56 5.52
C ASN A 151 15.31 -17.79 5.89
N SER A 152 16.23 -16.88 5.52
CA SER A 152 17.64 -17.01 5.91
C SER A 152 17.91 -16.69 7.39
N GLY A 153 16.98 -16.00 8.07
CA GLY A 153 17.15 -15.53 9.46
C GLY A 153 18.28 -14.52 9.67
N LYS A 154 18.73 -13.85 8.60
CA LYS A 154 19.88 -12.91 8.60
C LYS A 154 19.51 -11.47 8.25
N SER A 155 18.26 -11.20 7.93
CA SER A 155 17.79 -9.84 7.66
C SER A 155 17.48 -9.10 8.95
N THR A 156 17.76 -7.81 8.96
CA THR A 156 17.39 -6.92 10.07
C THR A 156 15.91 -6.54 10.00
N GLU A 157 15.39 -5.93 11.05
CA GLU A 157 13.98 -5.52 11.15
C GLU A 157 13.61 -4.50 10.07
N GLU A 158 14.49 -3.52 9.81
CA GLU A 158 14.32 -2.50 8.77
C GLU A 158 14.34 -3.11 7.36
N GLN A 159 15.13 -4.18 7.16
CA GLN A 159 15.14 -4.94 5.90
C GLN A 159 13.84 -5.73 5.70
N ILE A 160 13.34 -6.37 6.76
CA ILE A 160 12.05 -7.09 6.72
C ILE A 160 10.91 -6.12 6.43
N ASN A 161 10.91 -4.94 7.07
CA ASN A 161 9.91 -3.89 6.83
C ASN A 161 9.96 -3.37 5.38
N LEU A 162 11.14 -3.13 4.82
CA LEU A 162 11.27 -2.78 3.39
C LEU A 162 10.74 -3.90 2.47
N TYR A 163 11.01 -5.17 2.79
CA TYR A 163 10.53 -6.29 1.98
C TYR A 163 9.00 -6.43 2.03
N ASN A 164 8.38 -6.23 3.20
CA ASN A 164 6.93 -6.25 3.36
C ASN A 164 6.27 -5.10 2.56
N ALA A 165 6.80 -3.88 2.66
CA ALA A 165 6.32 -2.74 1.89
C ALA A 165 6.44 -2.96 0.37
N LEU A 166 7.54 -3.57 -0.08
CA LEU A 166 7.79 -3.93 -1.48
C LEU A 166 6.73 -4.91 -2.03
N LEU A 167 6.41 -5.98 -1.29
CA LEU A 167 5.40 -6.97 -1.71
C LEU A 167 3.97 -6.40 -1.69
N ASN A 168 3.66 -5.55 -0.70
CA ASN A 168 2.39 -4.83 -0.63
C ASN A 168 2.21 -3.88 -1.82
N TYR A 169 3.25 -3.13 -2.19
CA TYR A 169 3.25 -2.26 -3.36
C TYR A 169 3.05 -3.04 -4.67
N GLY A 170 3.77 -4.15 -4.86
CA GLY A 170 3.60 -5.01 -6.04
C GLY A 170 2.18 -5.56 -6.17
N THR A 171 1.57 -5.95 -5.04
CA THR A 171 0.19 -6.46 -5.02
C THR A 171 -0.84 -5.38 -5.28
N ALA A 172 -0.69 -4.20 -4.69
CA ALA A 172 -1.59 -3.09 -4.94
C ALA A 172 -1.61 -2.72 -6.44
N ALA A 173 -0.48 -2.88 -7.14
CA ALA A 173 -0.42 -2.80 -8.60
C ALA A 173 -1.13 -3.98 -9.30
N GLN A 174 -0.89 -5.25 -8.92
CA GLN A 174 -1.61 -6.41 -9.47
C GLN A 174 -3.15 -6.26 -9.37
N ILE A 175 -3.64 -5.85 -8.19
CA ILE A 175 -5.07 -5.68 -7.89
C ILE A 175 -5.69 -4.45 -8.58
N LEU A 176 -4.90 -3.41 -8.86
CA LEU A 176 -5.36 -2.22 -9.59
C LEU A 176 -5.43 -2.46 -11.10
N PHE A 177 -4.48 -3.23 -11.66
CA PHE A 177 -4.38 -3.51 -13.10
C PHE A 177 -5.00 -4.83 -13.55
N ASP A 178 -5.64 -5.57 -12.63
CA ASP A 178 -6.21 -6.90 -12.84
C ASP A 178 -5.23 -7.87 -13.52
N TYR A 179 -4.02 -7.92 -12.97
CA TYR A 179 -2.88 -8.64 -13.54
C TYR A 179 -2.37 -9.69 -12.56
N ASN A 180 -2.33 -10.95 -13.00
CA ASN A 180 -1.90 -12.11 -12.21
C ASN A 180 -2.56 -12.16 -10.80
N THR A 181 -3.86 -11.87 -10.74
CA THR A 181 -4.64 -11.71 -9.50
C THR A 181 -4.97 -13.01 -8.76
N ASN A 182 -4.47 -14.15 -9.26
CA ASN A 182 -4.52 -15.48 -8.63
C ASN A 182 -3.15 -15.93 -8.07
N SER A 183 -2.17 -15.03 -8.02
CA SER A 183 -0.81 -15.24 -7.50
C SER A 183 -0.23 -13.89 -7.05
N LEU A 184 -0.87 -13.28 -6.06
CA LEU A 184 -0.52 -11.96 -5.54
C LEU A 184 0.84 -11.97 -4.82
N ALA A 185 1.62 -10.90 -4.99
CA ALA A 185 2.95 -10.79 -4.37
C ALA A 185 2.91 -10.76 -2.83
N ASN A 186 1.77 -10.39 -2.23
CA ASN A 186 1.52 -10.33 -0.78
C ASN A 186 0.35 -11.22 -0.34
N GLU A 187 0.02 -12.32 -1.04
CA GLU A 187 -1.20 -13.19 -0.89
C GLU A 187 -1.47 -13.79 0.52
N ILE A 188 -0.73 -13.29 1.50
CA ILE A 188 -0.88 -13.31 2.93
C ILE A 188 -1.98 -12.29 3.43
N ILE A 189 -2.29 -11.13 2.78
CA ILE A 189 -3.19 -10.02 3.30
C ILE A 189 -4.00 -9.22 2.17
N ASN A 190 -5.02 -8.34 2.44
CA ASN A 190 -6.03 -7.66 1.50
C ASN A 190 -6.64 -6.29 2.06
N SER A 191 -7.60 -5.43 1.58
CA SER A 191 -8.55 -5.16 0.40
C SER A 191 -9.37 -3.78 0.53
N LYS A 192 -10.40 -3.25 -0.25
CA LYS A 192 -10.87 -2.99 -1.70
C LYS A 192 -12.36 -2.34 -1.81
N SER A 193 -12.89 -1.31 -2.58
CA SER A 193 -12.48 -0.16 -3.50
C SER A 193 -13.54 0.58 -4.50
N VAL A 194 -13.73 1.96 -4.60
CA VAL A 194 -14.35 2.74 -5.79
C VAL A 194 -13.97 4.29 -6.05
N LYS A 195 -14.36 5.06 -7.12
CA LYS A 195 -13.81 6.44 -7.60
C LYS A 195 -14.85 7.55 -8.07
N ARG A 196 -14.69 8.84 -8.56
CA ARG A 196 -13.66 9.86 -9.09
C ARG A 196 -14.24 11.38 -9.06
N ALA A 197 -13.99 12.57 -9.74
CA ALA A 197 -13.15 13.28 -10.82
C ALA A 197 -13.31 14.88 -10.91
N VAL A 198 -12.54 15.70 -11.73
CA VAL A 198 -12.51 17.25 -11.84
C VAL A 198 -12.18 17.86 -13.29
N ASN A 199 -12.04 19.21 -13.56
CA ASN A 199 -11.86 19.91 -14.90
C ASN A 199 -11.16 21.35 -14.91
N LEU A 200 -10.43 21.82 -15.99
CA LEU A 200 -9.81 23.21 -16.18
C LEU A 200 -9.16 23.54 -17.59
N THR A 201 -8.58 24.75 -17.85
CA THR A 201 -8.00 25.22 -19.18
C THR A 201 -6.82 26.27 -19.18
N THR A 202 -5.76 26.11 -20.02
CA THR A 202 -4.75 27.18 -20.37
C THR A 202 -4.01 26.97 -21.72
N LYS A 203 -3.00 27.81 -22.09
CA LYS A 203 -2.44 27.91 -23.48
C LYS A 203 -1.25 26.98 -23.81
N LEU A 204 -0.08 27.18 -23.20
CA LEU A 204 0.95 26.14 -23.04
C LEU A 204 1.01 25.87 -21.53
N SER A 205 0.50 24.72 -21.11
CA SER A 205 0.27 24.43 -19.70
C SER A 205 0.47 22.96 -19.40
N ILE A 206 0.98 22.68 -18.21
CA ILE A 206 0.79 21.37 -17.58
C ILE A 206 -0.70 21.31 -17.20
N VAL A 207 -1.49 20.60 -18.01
CA VAL A 207 -2.96 20.51 -17.89
C VAL A 207 -3.36 19.49 -16.82
N SER A 208 -2.53 18.45 -16.64
CA SER A 208 -2.67 17.46 -15.58
C SER A 208 -1.34 16.75 -15.36
N TYR A 209 -1.10 16.35 -14.12
CA TYR A 209 -0.05 15.42 -13.72
C TYR A 209 -0.70 14.27 -12.95
N ASN A 210 -0.09 13.09 -12.99
CA ASN A 210 -0.57 11.89 -12.30
C ASN A 210 0.58 10.90 -12.14
N ILE A 211 0.56 10.07 -11.10
CA ILE A 211 1.52 8.96 -11.01
C ILE A 211 1.08 7.84 -11.97
N SER A 212 2.00 7.40 -12.81
CA SER A 212 1.88 6.19 -13.63
C SER A 212 2.59 5.04 -12.93
N TYR A 213 1.90 3.91 -12.79
CA TYR A 213 2.35 2.70 -12.11
C TYR A 213 2.57 1.56 -13.12
N SER A 214 3.35 1.85 -14.16
CA SER A 214 3.59 0.92 -15.28
C SER A 214 4.73 -0.04 -14.92
N GLU A 215 5.70 -0.22 -15.82
CA GLU A 215 6.96 -0.91 -15.52
C GLU A 215 7.84 -0.16 -14.50
N TYR A 216 7.50 1.11 -14.23
CA TYR A 216 8.18 2.00 -13.31
C TYR A 216 7.18 2.97 -12.68
N ILE A 217 7.56 3.59 -11.56
CA ILE A 217 6.86 4.75 -10.97
C ILE A 217 7.32 6.00 -11.72
N TYR A 218 6.43 6.60 -12.50
CA TYR A 218 6.70 7.83 -13.23
C TYR A 218 5.75 8.95 -12.84
N LEU A 219 6.25 10.18 -12.81
CA LEU A 219 5.40 11.35 -12.94
C LEU A 219 4.99 11.46 -14.42
N MET A 220 3.74 11.14 -14.71
CA MET A 220 3.14 11.27 -16.05
C MET A 220 2.49 12.64 -16.17
N VAL A 221 2.85 13.39 -17.21
CA VAL A 221 2.50 14.80 -17.34
C VAL A 221 1.86 15.06 -18.70
N ALA A 222 0.67 15.66 -18.70
CA ALA A 222 -0.05 16.09 -19.87
C ALA A 222 0.17 17.58 -20.12
N VAL A 223 0.95 17.92 -21.15
CA VAL A 223 1.18 19.31 -21.57
C VAL A 223 0.21 19.65 -22.70
N GLY A 224 -0.68 20.62 -22.47
CA GLY A 224 -1.55 21.18 -23.51
C GLY A 224 -0.78 22.16 -24.38
N THR A 225 -0.85 22.03 -25.70
CA THR A 225 0.04 22.71 -26.66
C THR A 225 -0.73 23.58 -27.67
N ASN A 226 -1.55 24.52 -27.18
CA ASN A 226 -2.58 25.16 -28.03
C ASN A 226 -1.98 25.91 -29.23
N ASN A 227 -2.21 25.35 -30.42
CA ASN A 227 -1.74 25.81 -31.73
C ASN A 227 -0.23 25.70 -31.98
N ILE A 228 0.47 24.77 -31.30
CA ILE A 228 1.88 24.43 -31.57
C ILE A 228 1.94 23.10 -32.33
N ASP A 229 2.60 23.10 -33.49
CA ASP A 229 2.92 21.86 -34.23
C ASP A 229 4.23 21.24 -33.70
N ASN A 230 4.09 20.17 -32.93
CA ASN A 230 5.21 19.43 -32.33
C ASN A 230 6.12 18.72 -33.36
N SER A 231 5.69 18.56 -34.61
CA SER A 231 6.53 18.02 -35.69
C SER A 231 7.48 19.06 -36.28
N VAL A 232 7.17 20.35 -36.12
CA VAL A 232 7.99 21.49 -36.57
C VAL A 232 8.79 22.07 -35.42
N ASN A 233 8.15 22.29 -34.26
CA ASN A 233 8.75 22.87 -33.06
C ASN A 233 8.57 21.88 -31.88
N PRO A 234 9.54 20.96 -31.64
CA PRO A 234 9.39 19.91 -30.63
C PRO A 234 9.29 20.46 -29.20
N VAL A 235 8.13 20.28 -28.59
CA VAL A 235 7.85 20.62 -27.19
C VAL A 235 8.52 19.56 -26.30
N LYS A 236 9.21 20.01 -25.26
CA LYS A 236 9.94 19.19 -24.29
C LYS A 236 9.42 19.46 -22.88
N LEU A 237 9.60 18.51 -21.98
CA LEU A 237 9.33 18.72 -20.55
C LEU A 237 10.66 18.66 -19.78
N LEU A 238 10.95 19.74 -19.05
CA LEU A 238 12.15 19.91 -18.24
C LEU A 238 11.85 19.50 -16.79
N PHE A 239 12.83 18.90 -16.12
CA PHE A 239 12.73 18.42 -14.73
C PHE A 239 13.95 18.83 -13.90
N TRP A 240 13.73 19.10 -12.61
CA TRP A 240 14.78 19.35 -11.62
C TRP A 240 14.51 18.65 -10.29
N ASP A 241 15.58 18.19 -9.65
CA ASP A 241 15.59 17.49 -8.35
C ASP A 241 15.69 18.43 -7.14
N SER A 242 15.83 19.74 -7.36
CA SER A 242 15.88 20.78 -6.33
C SER A 242 15.35 22.10 -6.85
N GLU A 243 15.03 23.01 -5.92
CA GLU A 243 14.69 24.39 -6.25
C GLU A 243 15.85 25.07 -7.00
N GLN A 244 15.52 25.95 -7.95
CA GLN A 244 16.48 26.73 -8.75
C GLN A 244 16.14 28.23 -8.68
N THR A 245 17.15 29.08 -8.83
CA THR A 245 16.95 30.54 -8.99
C THR A 245 16.28 30.90 -10.31
N GLU A 246 16.55 30.13 -11.36
CA GLU A 246 15.89 30.19 -12.67
C GLU A 246 15.76 28.76 -13.23
N TYR A 247 14.67 28.47 -13.93
CA TYR A 247 14.36 27.14 -14.47
C TYR A 247 14.46 27.16 -16.00
N THR A 248 15.61 26.74 -16.56
CA THR A 248 15.91 26.82 -18.01
C THR A 248 16.38 25.48 -18.59
N ILE A 249 16.36 25.30 -19.91
CA ILE A 249 16.80 24.05 -20.54
C ILE A 249 18.30 23.75 -20.29
N GLU A 250 19.11 24.77 -20.01
CA GLU A 250 20.55 24.64 -19.74
C GLU A 250 20.87 24.08 -18.34
N ASN A 251 19.95 24.18 -17.37
CA ASN A 251 20.17 23.68 -16.00
C ASN A 251 19.22 22.55 -15.57
N ALA A 252 18.33 22.09 -16.46
CA ALA A 252 17.46 20.93 -16.22
C ALA A 252 18.28 19.67 -15.90
N ASN A 253 17.91 18.96 -14.82
CA ASN A 253 18.51 17.67 -14.48
C ASN A 253 18.11 16.58 -15.49
N TYR A 254 16.91 16.68 -16.07
CA TYR A 254 16.42 15.79 -17.11
C TYR A 254 15.51 16.52 -18.11
N VAL A 255 15.55 16.08 -19.37
CA VAL A 255 14.77 16.64 -20.49
C VAL A 255 14.03 15.51 -21.19
N SER A 256 12.71 15.49 -21.04
CA SER A 256 11.82 14.46 -21.60
C SER A 256 11.22 14.89 -22.94
N LEU A 257 11.05 13.93 -23.84
CA LEU A 257 10.41 14.09 -25.14
C LEU A 257 8.97 13.52 -25.10
N ALA A 258 8.11 13.99 -25.98
CA ALA A 258 6.72 13.53 -26.02
C ALA A 258 6.64 12.04 -26.38
N ASN A 259 6.09 11.24 -25.47
CA ASN A 259 5.95 9.78 -25.58
C ASN A 259 4.52 9.37 -25.98
N GLY A 260 3.63 10.34 -26.23
CA GLY A 260 2.26 10.07 -26.65
C GLY A 260 1.40 11.32 -26.82
N ASN A 261 0.15 11.10 -27.25
CA ASN A 261 -0.88 12.12 -27.36
C ASN A 261 -2.09 11.69 -26.53
N ALA A 262 -2.75 12.64 -25.87
CA ALA A 262 -3.98 12.41 -25.13
C ALA A 262 -4.98 13.57 -25.35
N THR A 263 -6.21 13.38 -24.89
CA THR A 263 -7.16 14.48 -24.67
C THR A 263 -7.49 14.52 -23.18
N VAL A 264 -7.17 15.63 -22.52
CA VAL A 264 -7.41 15.86 -21.09
C VAL A 264 -8.26 17.11 -20.97
N SER A 265 -9.38 17.05 -20.24
CA SER A 265 -10.31 18.19 -20.09
C SER A 265 -10.82 18.77 -21.43
N GLY A 266 -10.85 17.96 -22.49
CA GLY A 266 -11.16 18.38 -23.86
C GLY A 266 -10.00 19.02 -24.63
N GLN A 267 -8.89 19.34 -23.97
CA GLN A 267 -7.67 19.88 -24.57
C GLN A 267 -6.78 18.76 -25.11
N LYS A 268 -6.24 18.94 -26.33
CA LYS A 268 -5.20 18.05 -26.87
C LYS A 268 -3.89 18.28 -26.12
N CYS A 269 -3.31 17.20 -25.61
CA CYS A 269 -2.08 17.23 -24.82
C CYS A 269 -1.05 16.24 -25.36
N LEU A 270 0.23 16.62 -25.28
CA LEU A 270 1.36 15.70 -25.38
C LEU A 270 1.59 15.06 -24.01
N ILE A 271 1.94 13.77 -23.99
CA ILE A 271 2.24 13.02 -22.76
C ILE A 271 3.75 12.83 -22.60
N TYR A 272 4.24 13.12 -21.41
CA TYR A 272 5.63 12.97 -20.98
C TYR A 272 5.73 12.14 -19.71
N TYR A 273 6.93 11.61 -19.45
CA TYR A 273 7.26 10.88 -18.23
C TYR A 273 8.59 11.41 -17.63
N SER A 274 8.73 11.36 -16.31
CA SER A 274 10.01 11.59 -15.61
C SER A 274 10.98 10.43 -15.78
N ASN A 275 12.23 10.59 -15.36
CA ASN A 275 13.26 9.53 -15.37
C ASN A 275 13.12 8.53 -14.19
N GLY A 276 11.87 8.12 -13.89
CA GLY A 276 11.52 7.36 -12.69
C GLY A 276 11.45 8.22 -11.42
N ILE A 277 11.09 7.59 -10.28
CA ILE A 277 11.23 8.14 -8.92
C ILE A 277 11.82 7.02 -8.05
N ALA A 278 13.03 7.24 -7.53
CA ALA A 278 13.67 6.30 -6.62
C ALA A 278 12.93 6.23 -5.28
N ALA A 279 12.83 5.06 -4.65
CA ALA A 279 12.01 4.86 -3.44
C ALA A 279 12.31 5.88 -2.32
N LYS A 280 13.58 6.04 -1.96
CA LYS A 280 14.00 7.01 -0.94
C LYS A 280 13.75 8.49 -1.31
N LYS A 281 13.52 8.79 -2.59
CA LYS A 281 13.20 10.14 -3.09
C LYS A 281 11.69 10.43 -3.15
N MET A 282 10.81 9.55 -2.65
CA MET A 282 9.36 9.76 -2.78
C MET A 282 8.88 11.05 -2.11
N ALA A 283 9.48 11.44 -0.98
CA ALA A 283 9.20 12.68 -0.28
C ALA A 283 9.93 13.92 -0.85
N ASP A 284 10.78 13.75 -1.88
CA ASP A 284 11.53 14.85 -2.48
C ASP A 284 10.65 15.69 -3.43
N ASN A 285 10.94 16.99 -3.52
CA ASN A 285 10.26 17.90 -4.44
C ASN A 285 10.89 17.84 -5.84
N ILE A 286 10.08 17.41 -6.81
CA ILE A 286 10.36 17.44 -8.25
C ILE A 286 9.76 18.71 -8.83
N TYR A 287 10.58 19.52 -9.50
CA TYR A 287 10.14 20.71 -10.21
C TYR A 287 10.07 20.40 -11.70
N MET A 288 9.06 20.90 -12.41
CA MET A 288 8.87 20.63 -13.84
C MET A 288 8.29 21.82 -14.61
N ARG A 289 8.68 21.95 -15.89
CA ARG A 289 8.29 23.06 -16.76
C ARG A 289 8.31 22.64 -18.23
N ALA A 290 7.24 22.90 -18.98
CA ALA A 290 7.23 22.68 -20.42
C ALA A 290 8.02 23.78 -21.14
N TYR A 291 8.73 23.41 -22.20
CA TYR A 291 9.56 24.30 -23.02
C TYR A 291 9.36 24.00 -24.51
N VAL A 292 9.43 25.03 -25.34
CA VAL A 292 9.56 24.93 -26.80
C VAL A 292 10.41 26.11 -27.30
N GLU A 293 11.08 25.92 -28.44
CA GLU A 293 11.77 27.00 -29.15
C GLU A 293 11.11 27.16 -30.51
N ILE A 294 10.75 28.41 -30.86
CA ILE A 294 10.08 28.76 -32.12
C ILE A 294 10.81 29.98 -32.69
N ASP A 295 11.32 29.87 -33.92
CA ASP A 295 12.08 30.93 -34.61
C ASP A 295 13.26 31.53 -33.81
N GLY A 296 13.77 30.79 -32.82
CA GLY A 296 14.84 31.20 -31.90
C GLY A 296 14.36 31.84 -30.58
N GLU A 297 13.06 32.04 -30.40
CA GLU A 297 12.46 32.46 -29.12
C GLU A 297 12.16 31.24 -28.23
N LYS A 298 12.60 31.30 -26.96
CA LYS A 298 12.38 30.24 -25.96
C LYS A 298 11.12 30.51 -25.15
N ILE A 299 10.11 29.66 -25.33
CA ILE A 299 8.81 29.75 -24.66
C ILE A 299 8.72 28.69 -23.58
N TYR A 300 8.22 29.08 -22.40
CA TYR A 300 8.07 28.20 -21.23
C TYR A 300 6.63 28.26 -20.69
N SER A 301 6.16 27.19 -20.06
CA SER A 301 4.96 27.22 -19.19
C SER A 301 5.26 27.90 -17.84
N ASP A 302 4.33 27.86 -16.90
CA ASP A 302 4.66 28.02 -15.47
C ASP A 302 5.51 26.84 -14.96
N VAL A 303 6.20 27.03 -13.82
CA VAL A 303 6.86 25.94 -13.09
C VAL A 303 5.81 25.26 -12.20
N VAL A 304 5.79 23.94 -12.18
CA VAL A 304 5.01 23.16 -11.21
C VAL A 304 5.98 22.41 -10.30
N GLN A 305 5.83 22.59 -8.99
CA GLN A 305 6.46 21.77 -7.95
C GLN A 305 5.55 20.59 -7.62
N TYR A 306 6.13 19.42 -7.35
CA TYR A 306 5.38 18.19 -7.09
C TYR A 306 6.16 17.18 -6.26
N SER A 307 5.47 16.31 -5.52
CA SER A 307 6.07 15.19 -4.79
C SER A 307 5.08 14.00 -4.77
N VAL A 308 5.52 12.83 -4.30
CA VAL A 308 4.60 11.69 -4.12
C VAL A 308 3.61 11.92 -2.97
N PRO A 309 4.01 12.47 -1.80
CA PRO A 309 3.07 12.99 -0.79
C PRO A 309 2.02 13.96 -1.35
N ASN A 310 2.43 15.01 -2.08
CA ASN A 310 1.51 16.03 -2.60
C ASN A 310 0.51 15.44 -3.61
N TYR A 311 0.89 14.38 -4.35
CA TYR A 311 -0.07 13.60 -5.12
C TYR A 311 -1.08 12.90 -4.22
N VAL A 312 -0.63 12.14 -3.22
CA VAL A 312 -1.53 11.40 -2.33
C VAL A 312 -2.49 12.34 -1.61
N GLU A 313 -2.00 13.48 -1.11
CA GLU A 313 -2.80 14.56 -0.51
C GLU A 313 -3.90 15.09 -1.46
N ASP A 314 -3.54 15.51 -2.68
CA ASP A 314 -4.53 15.92 -3.70
C ASP A 314 -5.57 14.82 -3.94
N ARG A 315 -5.13 13.56 -3.97
CA ARG A 315 -6.01 12.45 -4.28
C ARG A 315 -6.93 12.07 -3.13
N ILE A 316 -6.52 12.12 -1.86
CA ILE A 316 -7.42 11.85 -0.74
C ILE A 316 -8.34 13.04 -0.43
N THR A 317 -7.95 14.26 -0.80
CA THR A 317 -8.71 15.50 -0.54
C THR A 317 -9.68 15.84 -1.67
N ASN A 318 -9.25 15.81 -2.93
CA ASN A 318 -9.99 16.34 -4.08
C ASN A 318 -10.64 15.27 -4.97
N VAL A 319 -10.43 13.97 -4.67
CA VAL A 319 -10.96 12.87 -5.48
C VAL A 319 -11.51 11.79 -4.56
N ASN A 320 -12.79 11.41 -4.70
CA ASN A 320 -13.29 10.20 -4.02
C ASN A 320 -12.40 9.01 -4.47
N CYS A 321 -11.68 8.43 -3.51
CA CYS A 321 -10.62 7.47 -3.75
C CYS A 321 -10.95 6.10 -3.19
N SER A 322 -10.69 5.10 -4.02
CA SER A 322 -11.01 3.71 -3.67
C SER A 322 -10.08 3.20 -2.59
N GLU A 323 -10.53 2.34 -1.70
CA GLU A 323 -9.63 1.55 -0.82
C GLU A 323 -8.43 0.96 -1.59
N LYS A 324 -8.61 0.31 -2.75
CA LYS A 324 -7.50 -0.14 -3.64
C LYS A 324 -6.47 0.95 -4.00
N GLN A 325 -6.88 2.20 -4.08
CA GLN A 325 -5.99 3.35 -4.27
C GLN A 325 -5.40 3.79 -2.94
N LEU A 326 -6.17 3.87 -1.86
CA LEU A 326 -5.68 4.26 -0.53
C LEU A 326 -4.65 3.23 -0.04
N ASP A 327 -4.89 1.94 -0.24
CA ASP A 327 -3.95 0.82 -0.07
C ASP A 327 -2.69 1.00 -0.93
N LEU A 328 -2.85 1.33 -2.23
CA LEU A 328 -1.72 1.58 -3.12
C LEU A 328 -0.93 2.83 -2.71
N TYR A 329 -1.60 3.87 -2.24
CA TYR A 329 -0.98 5.11 -1.79
C TYR A 329 -0.25 4.88 -0.47
N LYS A 330 -0.85 4.16 0.48
CA LYS A 330 -0.21 3.80 1.76
C LYS A 330 1.01 2.92 1.51
N ALA A 331 0.88 1.84 0.72
CA ALA A 331 2.00 0.98 0.36
C ALA A 331 3.11 1.71 -0.44
N LEU A 332 2.75 2.69 -1.27
CA LEU A 332 3.69 3.55 -1.98
C LEU A 332 4.48 4.44 -1.01
N LEU A 333 3.79 5.17 -0.12
CA LEU A 333 4.43 6.06 0.84
C LEU A 333 5.23 5.29 1.90
N ASP A 334 4.71 4.17 2.41
CA ASP A 334 5.40 3.28 3.34
C ASP A 334 6.67 2.67 2.72
N TYR A 335 6.64 2.31 1.43
CA TYR A 335 7.83 1.86 0.68
C TYR A 335 8.86 3.00 0.52
N GLY A 336 8.40 4.24 0.33
CA GLY A 336 9.24 5.43 0.35
C GLY A 336 9.93 5.62 1.70
N THR A 337 9.15 5.67 2.79
CA THR A 337 9.62 5.79 4.17
C THR A 337 10.60 4.69 4.56
N ALA A 338 10.30 3.42 4.24
CA ALA A 338 11.19 2.30 4.54
C ALA A 338 12.54 2.44 3.81
N ALA A 339 12.55 2.95 2.56
CA ALA A 339 13.77 3.23 1.82
C ALA A 339 14.52 4.48 2.32
N GLN A 340 13.81 5.49 2.83
CA GLN A 340 14.41 6.67 3.48
C GLN A 340 15.16 6.27 4.76
N ILE A 341 14.52 5.46 5.62
CA ILE A 341 15.10 4.96 6.87
C ILE A 341 16.30 4.04 6.58
N LEU A 342 16.15 3.03 5.70
CA LEU A 342 17.23 2.06 5.44
C LEU A 342 18.48 2.70 4.82
N PHE A 343 18.34 3.83 4.11
CA PHE A 343 19.44 4.50 3.41
C PHE A 343 19.88 5.84 4.04
N ASP A 344 19.42 6.15 5.26
CA ASP A 344 19.72 7.39 6.00
C ASP A 344 19.54 8.64 5.11
N TYR A 345 18.38 8.73 4.45
CA TYR A 345 18.11 9.71 3.40
C TYR A 345 16.80 10.46 3.70
N ASN A 346 16.92 11.76 3.96
CA ASN A 346 15.80 12.66 4.27
C ASN A 346 14.88 12.08 5.38
N ALA A 347 15.46 11.46 6.41
CA ALA A 347 14.74 10.78 7.49
C ALA A 347 13.92 11.72 8.42
N ASN A 348 13.99 13.03 8.21
CA ASN A 348 13.23 14.08 8.91
C ASN A 348 12.05 14.63 8.05
N ASN A 349 11.71 13.95 6.95
CA ASN A 349 10.67 14.30 5.98
C ASN A 349 10.24 12.99 5.28
N LEU A 350 9.64 12.07 6.04
CA LEU A 350 9.30 10.71 5.61
C LEU A 350 8.03 10.72 4.75
N ALA A 351 8.02 9.97 3.65
CA ALA A 351 6.94 10.02 2.65
C ALA A 351 5.53 9.78 3.23
N ASN A 352 5.38 8.97 4.28
CA ASN A 352 4.11 8.69 4.94
C ASN A 352 3.78 9.59 6.17
N GLU A 353 4.67 10.48 6.62
CA GLU A 353 4.55 11.14 7.94
C GLU A 353 3.31 12.01 8.13
N ASN A 354 2.74 12.51 7.04
CA ASN A 354 1.58 13.39 7.05
C ASN A 354 0.24 12.64 6.83
N PHE A 355 0.24 11.30 6.85
CA PHE A 355 -0.92 10.47 6.51
C PHE A 355 -1.24 9.40 7.57
N ALA A 356 -2.52 9.21 7.85
CA ALA A 356 -3.05 8.12 8.67
C ALA A 356 -4.10 7.32 7.89
N MET A 357 -4.04 5.99 7.96
CA MET A 357 -5.11 5.08 7.53
C MET A 357 -6.00 4.75 8.72
N ILE A 358 -7.28 5.10 8.64
CA ILE A 358 -8.28 4.77 9.66
C ILE A 358 -9.18 3.66 9.12
N SER A 359 -9.36 2.60 9.91
CA SER A 359 -10.22 1.45 9.60
C SER A 359 -11.26 1.23 10.71
N ILE A 360 -12.45 0.76 10.34
CA ILE A 360 -13.60 0.60 11.24
C ILE A 360 -14.24 -0.78 11.04
N GLU A 361 -14.55 -1.47 12.14
CA GLU A 361 -15.33 -2.71 12.14
C GLU A 361 -16.69 -2.47 12.81
N ASN A 362 -17.77 -2.83 12.11
CA ASN A 362 -19.18 -2.63 12.50
C ASN A 362 -19.55 -1.14 12.67
N GLY A 363 -19.08 -0.29 11.75
CA GLY A 363 -19.47 1.12 11.66
C GLY A 363 -18.81 1.85 10.50
N THR A 364 -19.08 3.15 10.40
CA THR A 364 -18.66 4.02 9.29
C THR A 364 -17.98 5.31 9.76
N LEU A 365 -17.03 5.79 8.96
CA LEU A 365 -16.42 7.12 9.04
C LEU A 365 -17.36 8.23 8.50
N SER A 366 -17.01 9.50 8.69
CA SER A 366 -17.71 10.69 8.17
C SER A 366 -18.03 10.69 6.66
N ASN A 367 -17.42 9.79 5.88
CA ASN A 367 -17.59 9.65 4.43
C ASN A 367 -18.42 8.42 4.02
N GLU A 368 -19.10 7.78 4.98
CA GLU A 368 -19.91 6.55 4.81
C GLU A 368 -19.08 5.31 4.38
N THR A 369 -17.76 5.29 4.61
CA THR A 369 -16.91 4.12 4.40
C THR A 369 -16.39 3.54 5.71
N SER A 370 -16.07 2.25 5.73
CA SER A 370 -15.40 1.58 6.86
C SER A 370 -13.88 1.74 6.84
N LYS A 371 -13.30 2.46 5.86
CA LYS A 371 -11.85 2.67 5.74
C LYS A 371 -11.51 3.89 4.88
N TYR A 372 -10.66 4.78 5.40
CA TYR A 372 -10.16 5.92 4.62
C TYR A 372 -8.77 6.38 5.06
N MET A 373 -8.08 7.12 4.19
CA MET A 373 -6.80 7.77 4.51
C MET A 373 -7.03 9.27 4.70
N TYR A 374 -6.59 9.78 5.83
CA TYR A 374 -6.67 11.18 6.23
C TYR A 374 -5.27 11.79 6.33
N LEU A 375 -5.19 13.12 6.29
CA LEU A 375 -3.99 13.82 6.75
C LEU A 375 -3.92 13.78 8.28
N ILE A 376 -2.71 13.85 8.84
CA ILE A 376 -2.53 14.05 10.29
C ILE A 376 -3.12 15.41 10.71
N GLY A 377 -3.81 15.44 11.84
CA GLY A 377 -4.48 16.64 12.36
C GLY A 377 -5.89 16.89 11.80
N GLN A 378 -6.45 15.96 11.02
CA GLN A 378 -7.85 16.05 10.58
C GLN A 378 -8.79 15.50 11.66
N ASN A 379 -9.95 16.16 11.84
CA ASN A 379 -11.01 15.68 12.71
C ASN A 379 -11.88 14.66 11.95
N VAL A 380 -12.10 13.49 12.54
CA VAL A 380 -12.81 12.36 11.95
C VAL A 380 -13.94 11.95 12.87
N THR A 381 -15.15 11.90 12.33
CA THR A 381 -16.34 11.34 12.99
C THR A 381 -16.44 9.85 12.66
N VAL A 382 -16.82 9.04 13.62
CA VAL A 382 -17.10 7.60 13.48
C VAL A 382 -18.43 7.28 14.13
N THR A 383 -19.24 6.45 13.48
CA THR A 383 -20.62 6.10 13.86
C THR A 383 -20.82 4.59 13.77
N ALA A 384 -21.41 4.00 14.81
CA ALA A 384 -21.64 2.56 14.90
C ALA A 384 -22.77 2.11 13.95
N ASP A 385 -22.62 0.92 13.34
CA ASP A 385 -23.68 0.33 12.52
C ASP A 385 -24.91 0.00 13.37
N LYS A 386 -26.11 0.10 12.78
CA LYS A 386 -27.34 -0.36 13.43
C LYS A 386 -27.57 -1.83 13.09
N LEU A 387 -27.59 -2.66 14.13
CA LEU A 387 -27.75 -4.10 14.04
C LEU A 387 -29.08 -4.51 14.70
N ASP A 388 -29.88 -5.31 14.01
CA ASP A 388 -31.12 -5.86 14.56
C ASP A 388 -30.83 -6.73 15.81
N ASP A 389 -31.78 -6.74 16.76
CA ASP A 389 -31.74 -7.45 18.04
C ASP A 389 -30.50 -7.16 18.93
N LYS A 390 -29.80 -6.04 18.70
CA LYS A 390 -28.57 -5.66 19.41
C LYS A 390 -28.51 -4.21 19.84
N GLU A 391 -27.81 -3.97 20.93
CA GLU A 391 -27.53 -2.65 21.48
C GLU A 391 -26.02 -2.39 21.51
N PHE A 392 -25.61 -1.20 21.07
CA PHE A 392 -24.22 -0.76 21.10
C PHE A 392 -23.75 -0.55 22.55
N LEU A 393 -22.52 -0.97 22.86
CA LEU A 393 -21.93 -0.82 24.19
C LEU A 393 -20.85 0.25 24.25
N TYR A 394 -19.87 0.17 23.34
CA TYR A 394 -18.68 1.01 23.30
C TYR A 394 -17.85 0.76 22.02
N TRP A 395 -16.93 1.67 21.77
CA TRP A 395 -15.85 1.55 20.80
C TRP A 395 -14.54 1.10 21.47
N GLN A 396 -13.80 0.20 20.83
CA GLN A 396 -12.45 -0.19 21.24
C GLN A 396 -11.40 0.02 20.15
N ASP A 397 -10.14 0.26 20.54
CA ASP A 397 -8.98 0.40 19.65
C ASP A 397 -8.34 -0.95 19.28
N SER A 398 -7.21 -0.89 18.54
CA SER A 398 -6.38 -2.04 18.17
C SER A 398 -5.74 -2.79 19.35
N ASN A 399 -5.71 -2.18 20.54
CA ASN A 399 -5.10 -2.70 21.76
C ASN A 399 -6.16 -3.18 22.78
N GLU A 400 -7.43 -3.25 22.38
CA GLU A 400 -8.60 -3.58 23.21
C GLU A 400 -8.93 -2.53 24.31
N ASN A 401 -8.38 -1.32 24.23
CA ASN A 401 -8.78 -0.19 25.09
C ASN A 401 -10.14 0.35 24.66
N ILE A 402 -11.02 0.66 25.61
CA ILE A 402 -12.27 1.37 25.34
C ILE A 402 -11.98 2.85 25.11
N VAL A 403 -12.34 3.37 23.93
CA VAL A 403 -12.08 4.77 23.51
C VAL A 403 -13.32 5.67 23.59
N SER A 404 -14.53 5.12 23.46
CA SER A 404 -15.78 5.87 23.60
C SER A 404 -16.95 4.97 24.01
N TYR A 405 -17.92 5.54 24.73
CA TYR A 405 -19.22 4.91 25.05
C TYR A 405 -20.38 5.50 24.24
N ASP A 406 -20.12 6.50 23.40
CA ASP A 406 -21.13 7.13 22.53
C ASP A 406 -21.17 6.41 21.17
N GLU A 407 -22.38 6.15 20.63
CA GLU A 407 -22.58 5.50 19.31
C GLU A 407 -21.80 6.22 18.20
N THR A 408 -21.70 7.54 18.32
CA THR A 408 -20.93 8.42 17.43
C THR A 408 -19.95 9.25 18.24
N PHE A 409 -18.68 9.26 17.87
CA PHE A 409 -17.66 10.13 18.47
C PHE A 409 -16.74 10.76 17.42
N GLU A 410 -15.97 11.77 17.83
CA GLU A 410 -14.97 12.44 17.01
C GLU A 410 -13.57 12.36 17.63
N PHE A 411 -12.56 12.24 16.78
CA PHE A 411 -11.15 12.27 17.19
C PHE A 411 -10.29 12.98 16.14
N ILE A 412 -9.08 13.39 16.55
CA ILE A 412 -8.09 13.99 15.66
C ILE A 412 -7.07 12.92 15.27
N THR A 413 -6.81 12.76 13.97
CA THR A 413 -5.87 11.76 13.44
C THR A 413 -4.42 12.05 13.83
N SER A 414 -3.75 11.07 14.45
CA SER A 414 -2.33 11.14 14.84
C SER A 414 -1.47 10.03 14.24
N GLU A 415 -2.04 8.86 13.97
CA GLU A 415 -1.36 7.70 13.38
C GLU A 415 -2.37 6.74 12.72
N ASP A 416 -1.90 5.63 12.13
CA ASP A 416 -2.77 4.57 11.58
C ASP A 416 -3.60 3.95 12.73
N GLU A 417 -4.93 3.91 12.58
CA GLU A 417 -5.85 3.48 13.64
C GLU A 417 -6.91 2.48 13.16
N ASN A 418 -7.40 1.66 14.07
CA ASN A 418 -8.48 0.72 13.81
C ASN A 418 -9.44 0.59 15.00
N PHE A 419 -10.71 0.99 14.80
CA PHE A 419 -11.74 0.93 15.83
C PHE A 419 -12.79 -0.15 15.55
N LYS A 420 -13.26 -0.81 16.61
CA LYS A 420 -14.31 -1.83 16.55
C LYS A 420 -15.49 -1.41 17.43
N ALA A 421 -16.70 -1.37 16.86
CA ALA A 421 -17.91 -1.21 17.66
C ALA A 421 -18.29 -2.55 18.30
N VAL A 422 -18.57 -2.51 19.60
CA VAL A 422 -18.93 -3.69 20.42
C VAL A 422 -20.39 -3.60 20.83
N TYR A 423 -21.09 -4.73 20.76
CA TYR A 423 -22.54 -4.83 20.96
C TYR A 423 -22.90 -5.95 21.92
N THR A 424 -24.04 -5.83 22.59
CA THR A 424 -24.71 -6.94 23.29
C THR A 424 -26.04 -7.28 22.63
N ASN A 425 -26.60 -8.44 22.94
CA ASN A 425 -27.93 -8.85 22.47
C ASN A 425 -29.00 -8.20 23.35
N ILE A 426 -30.06 -7.67 22.72
CA ILE A 426 -31.30 -7.27 23.37
C ILE A 426 -32.15 -8.52 23.63
N ILE A 427 -32.84 -8.60 24.77
CA ILE A 427 -33.72 -9.72 25.11
C ILE A 427 -35.14 -9.21 25.37
N ASP A 428 -36.05 -9.45 24.43
CA ASP A 428 -37.47 -9.14 24.57
C ASP A 428 -38.21 -10.16 25.45
N ILE A 429 -38.32 -9.84 26.74
CA ILE A 429 -39.05 -10.68 27.71
C ILE A 429 -40.55 -10.35 27.64
N ASN A 430 -41.29 -11.08 26.81
CA ASN A 430 -42.75 -10.95 26.70
C ASN A 430 -43.47 -11.52 27.93
N ILE A 431 -43.79 -10.67 28.91
CA ILE A 431 -44.49 -11.04 30.14
C ILE A 431 -46.02 -11.03 29.91
N ASN A 432 -46.54 -12.15 29.41
CA ASN A 432 -47.98 -12.34 29.16
C ASN A 432 -48.86 -12.36 30.43
N THR A 433 -48.29 -12.40 31.64
CA THR A 433 -49.04 -12.38 32.91
C THR A 433 -48.17 -11.86 34.05
N ILE A 434 -48.53 -10.71 34.64
CA ILE A 434 -47.89 -10.17 35.85
C ILE A 434 -48.68 -10.64 37.07
N ASN A 435 -48.10 -11.51 37.91
CA ASN A 435 -48.71 -11.93 39.17
C ASN A 435 -48.47 -10.88 40.27
N LEU A 436 -49.40 -9.95 40.44
CA LEU A 436 -49.30 -8.85 41.40
C LEU A 436 -49.60 -9.31 42.84
N ASN A 437 -48.55 -9.53 43.64
CA ASN A 437 -48.67 -9.78 45.08
C ASN A 437 -48.67 -8.46 45.87
N ILE A 438 -49.85 -7.89 46.13
CA ILE A 438 -49.98 -6.69 46.96
C ILE A 438 -49.82 -7.07 48.44
N ILE A 439 -48.68 -6.72 49.06
CA ILE A 439 -48.44 -6.89 50.50
C ILE A 439 -48.96 -5.65 51.24
N LYS A 440 -50.25 -5.65 51.61
CA LYS A 440 -50.83 -4.59 52.45
C LYS A 440 -50.74 -5.01 53.92
N ASN A 441 -49.91 -4.33 54.71
CA ASN A 441 -49.71 -4.56 56.15
C ASN A 441 -49.43 -6.04 56.51
N ASN A 442 -48.45 -6.66 55.84
CA ASN A 442 -47.97 -8.02 56.06
C ASN A 442 -49.00 -9.16 55.88
N ASN A 443 -50.16 -8.91 55.27
CA ASN A 443 -51.10 -9.95 54.85
C ASN A 443 -51.20 -10.03 53.32
N LEU A 444 -51.03 -11.24 52.77
CA LEU A 444 -51.30 -11.54 51.37
C LEU A 444 -52.81 -11.54 51.13
N SER A 445 -53.27 -10.70 50.20
CA SER A 445 -54.66 -10.66 49.73
C SER A 445 -54.67 -10.61 48.21
N TRP A 446 -55.40 -11.52 47.57
CA TRP A 446 -55.74 -11.36 46.15
C TRP A 446 -56.75 -10.22 46.01
N CYS A 447 -56.53 -9.34 45.03
CA CYS A 447 -57.38 -8.18 44.78
C CYS A 447 -57.37 -7.87 43.29
N ASP A 448 -58.55 -7.83 42.66
CA ASP A 448 -58.70 -7.26 41.32
C ASP A 448 -58.52 -5.73 41.43
N ILE A 449 -57.56 -5.18 40.69
CA ILE A 449 -57.24 -3.75 40.76
C ILE A 449 -58.25 -2.99 39.89
N THR A 450 -59.14 -2.22 40.54
CA THR A 450 -59.87 -1.12 39.90
C THR A 450 -59.27 0.18 40.41
N ALA A 451 -58.71 1.00 39.52
CA ALA A 451 -57.90 2.15 39.92
C ALA A 451 -58.75 3.39 40.24
N GLU A 452 -59.03 3.62 41.53
CA GLU A 452 -59.48 4.93 42.03
C GLU A 452 -58.43 5.52 43.01
N ASN A 453 -57.65 6.48 42.51
CA ASN A 453 -56.90 7.51 43.28
C ASN A 453 -56.19 7.05 44.58
N SER A 454 -55.13 6.25 44.46
CA SER A 454 -54.17 6.04 45.55
C SER A 454 -52.89 6.86 45.35
N THR A 455 -52.53 7.72 46.32
CA THR A 455 -51.27 8.48 46.33
C THR A 455 -50.08 7.67 46.87
N ASP A 456 -50.13 6.35 46.76
CA ASP A 456 -49.17 5.41 47.36
C ASP A 456 -48.32 4.75 46.26
N LEU A 457 -46.99 4.69 46.45
CA LEU A 457 -46.06 4.04 45.53
C LEU A 457 -46.38 2.54 45.37
N VAL A 458 -46.76 2.12 44.15
CA VAL A 458 -47.05 0.72 43.81
C VAL A 458 -45.78 -0.01 43.39
N TYR A 459 -45.12 -0.66 44.35
CA TYR A 459 -43.93 -1.47 44.10
C TYR A 459 -44.25 -2.78 43.35
N ILE A 460 -44.14 -2.77 42.02
CA ILE A 460 -44.29 -3.97 41.17
C ILE A 460 -42.96 -4.74 41.13
N ASN A 461 -42.81 -5.73 42.02
CA ASN A 461 -41.67 -6.66 42.00
C ASN A 461 -41.82 -7.69 40.86
N ILE A 462 -41.29 -7.37 39.69
CA ILE A 462 -41.08 -8.37 38.62
C ILE A 462 -39.82 -9.18 38.96
N THR A 463 -39.93 -10.51 39.01
CA THR A 463 -38.78 -11.41 39.14
C THR A 463 -38.71 -12.29 37.89
N VAL A 464 -37.66 -12.10 37.08
CA VAL A 464 -37.32 -13.01 36.00
C VAL A 464 -36.14 -13.88 36.46
N SER A 465 -36.24 -15.19 36.28
CA SER A 465 -35.15 -16.14 36.51
C SER A 465 -34.66 -16.67 35.17
N ILE A 466 -33.42 -16.35 34.84
CA ILE A 466 -32.73 -16.80 33.62
C ILE A 466 -31.72 -17.86 34.04
N ASN A 467 -31.79 -19.04 33.42
CA ASN A 467 -31.04 -20.24 33.80
C ASN A 467 -29.86 -20.53 32.86
N ASP A 468 -29.41 -19.53 32.09
CA ASP A 468 -28.37 -19.65 31.07
C ASP A 468 -27.40 -18.48 31.21
N GLU A 469 -26.11 -18.79 31.33
CA GLU A 469 -25.04 -17.83 31.62
C GLU A 469 -24.80 -16.84 30.46
N ALA A 470 -25.22 -17.21 29.24
CA ALA A 470 -25.03 -16.39 28.03
C ALA A 470 -25.70 -14.99 28.11
N TYR A 471 -26.68 -14.82 28.98
CA TYR A 471 -27.49 -13.60 29.09
C TYR A 471 -27.07 -12.67 30.24
N MET A 472 -26.05 -13.04 31.03
CA MET A 472 -25.63 -12.30 32.23
C MET A 472 -25.07 -10.88 31.96
N ASN A 473 -24.88 -10.47 30.69
CA ASN A 473 -24.42 -9.14 30.28
C ASN A 473 -25.28 -8.52 29.15
N SER A 474 -26.54 -8.92 29.02
CA SER A 474 -27.50 -8.31 28.09
C SER A 474 -28.16 -7.05 28.64
N PHE A 475 -28.66 -6.19 27.75
CA PHE A 475 -29.64 -5.16 28.11
C PHE A 475 -31.05 -5.75 28.07
N TYR A 476 -31.93 -5.20 28.90
CA TYR A 476 -33.27 -5.74 29.14
C TYR A 476 -34.34 -4.66 29.01
N LYS A 477 -35.23 -4.84 28.03
CA LYS A 477 -36.30 -3.92 27.67
C LYS A 477 -37.63 -4.44 28.23
N LEU A 478 -38.27 -3.68 29.12
CA LEU A 478 -39.55 -4.09 29.69
C LEU A 478 -40.70 -3.60 28.79
N ILE A 479 -41.33 -4.54 28.09
CA ILE A 479 -42.47 -4.30 27.21
C ILE A 479 -43.73 -4.89 27.86
N VAL A 480 -44.80 -4.08 27.95
CA VAL A 480 -46.12 -4.50 28.46
C VAL A 480 -47.18 -4.07 27.46
N ASN A 481 -48.05 -5.00 27.03
CA ASN A 481 -49.11 -4.77 26.04
C ASN A 481 -48.61 -4.14 24.71
N GLY A 482 -47.35 -4.36 24.34
CA GLY A 482 -46.72 -3.79 23.14
C GLY A 482 -46.09 -2.40 23.32
N SER A 483 -46.19 -1.80 24.51
CA SER A 483 -45.57 -0.51 24.86
C SER A 483 -44.31 -0.72 25.70
N VAL A 484 -43.25 0.04 25.42
CA VAL A 484 -42.02 0.08 26.22
C VAL A 484 -42.27 0.88 27.49
N ILE A 485 -41.96 0.32 28.66
CA ILE A 485 -42.15 0.98 29.96
C ILE A 485 -40.82 1.25 30.68
N SER A 486 -39.76 0.49 30.41
CA SER A 486 -38.43 0.76 30.98
C SER A 486 -37.28 0.24 30.12
N GLU A 487 -36.20 1.04 30.05
CA GLU A 487 -34.90 0.73 29.45
C GLU A 487 -33.84 1.10 30.49
N SER A 488 -32.97 0.15 30.89
CA SER A 488 -31.92 0.41 31.89
C SER A 488 -30.80 -0.64 31.90
N LYS A 489 -29.57 -0.20 32.22
CA LYS A 489 -28.45 -1.08 32.57
C LYS A 489 -28.70 -1.69 33.96
N LEU A 490 -29.05 -2.97 34.00
CA LEU A 490 -29.41 -3.68 35.22
C LEU A 490 -28.21 -4.36 35.90
N GLN A 491 -28.13 -4.25 37.23
CA GLN A 491 -27.09 -4.85 38.05
C GLN A 491 -27.57 -6.20 38.60
N ILE A 492 -26.99 -7.31 38.13
CA ILE A 492 -27.44 -8.66 38.50
C ILE A 492 -26.98 -9.03 39.92
N SER A 493 -27.90 -9.65 40.68
CA SER A 493 -27.61 -10.35 41.93
C SER A 493 -28.38 -11.68 41.94
N ASP A 494 -27.71 -12.77 42.34
CA ASP A 494 -28.29 -14.10 42.58
C ASP A 494 -29.28 -14.62 41.52
N ASN A 495 -28.91 -14.53 40.23
CA ASN A 495 -29.69 -14.91 39.04
C ASN A 495 -31.13 -14.33 39.01
N LYS A 496 -31.31 -13.12 39.55
CA LYS A 496 -32.57 -12.38 39.53
C LYS A 496 -32.39 -11.01 38.90
N ILE A 497 -33.29 -10.69 37.98
CA ILE A 497 -33.53 -9.32 37.54
C ILE A 497 -34.63 -8.74 38.44
N ILE A 498 -34.35 -7.59 39.05
CA ILE A 498 -35.30 -6.85 39.91
C ILE A 498 -35.57 -5.51 39.22
N TYR A 499 -36.74 -5.36 38.61
CA TYR A 499 -37.22 -4.06 38.15
C TYR A 499 -37.86 -3.31 39.32
N VAL A 500 -37.46 -2.05 39.50
CA VAL A 500 -38.16 -1.08 40.36
C VAL A 500 -38.62 0.07 39.46
N MET A 501 -39.92 0.17 39.23
CA MET A 501 -40.51 1.29 38.51
C MET A 501 -40.97 2.34 39.52
N GLU A 502 -40.45 3.56 39.40
CA GLU A 502 -41.01 4.73 40.10
C GLU A 502 -42.12 5.32 39.23
N ASP A 503 -43.37 5.14 39.69
CA ASP A 503 -44.61 5.79 39.24
C ASP A 503 -44.90 5.86 37.72
N PRO A 504 -45.34 4.76 37.09
CA PRO A 504 -46.01 4.82 35.80
C PRO A 504 -47.41 5.46 35.95
N ASN A 505 -47.71 6.52 35.20
CA ASN A 505 -49.08 7.07 35.15
C ASN A 505 -50.01 6.08 34.41
N TRP A 506 -50.71 5.23 35.15
CA TRP A 506 -51.63 4.19 34.66
C TRP A 506 -52.98 4.73 34.10
N SER A 507 -53.04 5.97 33.62
CA SER A 507 -54.29 6.61 33.17
C SER A 507 -54.83 6.12 31.82
N ASP A 508 -53.96 5.57 30.97
CA ASP A 508 -54.22 5.44 29.53
C ASP A 508 -54.42 3.98 29.05
N PHE A 509 -54.54 3.01 29.97
CA PHE A 509 -54.86 1.61 29.64
C PHE A 509 -56.33 1.27 29.97
N VAL A 510 -57.16 1.13 28.92
CA VAL A 510 -58.55 0.64 28.94
C VAL A 510 -58.77 -0.33 27.78
#